data_AF-A0A948WX66-F1
#
_entry.id   AF-A0A948WX66-F1
#
_cell.length_a   1.000
_cell.length_b   1.000
_cell.length_c   1.000
_cell.angle_alpha   90.00
_cell.angle_beta   90.00
_cell.angle_gamma   90.00
#
_symmetry.space_group_name_H-M   'P 1'
#
loop_
_entity.id
_entity.type
_entity.pdbx_description
1 polymer ?
#
loop_
_entity_poly.entity_id
_entity_poly.type
_entity_poly.pdbx_seq_one_letter_code
_entity_poly.pdbx_strand_id
1 'polypeptide(L)' 'MKTRTDAVVFATLKNKDIITTDSNGHIMLDVTKLFDTDGSEFLKCRNVGYYTVGEIEKLKYKLKTLIYGKTEE' A
#
# COMPACT_ATOMS: atom_id res chain seq x y z
N MET A 1 3.11 13.18 -15.59
CA MET A 1 2.81 13.53 -14.17
C MET A 1 2.65 12.24 -13.37
N LYS A 2 3.67 11.85 -12.58
CA LYS A 2 3.61 10.67 -11.67
C LYS A 2 3.11 11.03 -10.25
N THR A 3 2.90 12.30 -9.96
CA THR A 3 2.85 12.82 -8.58
C THR A 3 1.50 12.68 -7.85
N ARG A 4 0.36 12.62 -8.57
CA ARG A 4 -0.94 12.60 -7.90
C ARG A 4 -1.28 11.22 -7.32
N THR A 5 -0.99 10.15 -8.06
CA THR A 5 -1.33 8.79 -7.62
C THR A 5 -0.42 8.32 -6.49
N ASP A 6 0.89 8.55 -6.59
CA ASP A 6 1.84 8.16 -5.54
C ASP A 6 1.52 8.84 -4.19
N ALA A 7 1.18 10.14 -4.22
CA ALA A 7 0.75 10.88 -3.04
C ALA A 7 -0.56 10.34 -2.44
N VAL A 8 -1.52 9.95 -3.29
CA VAL A 8 -2.79 9.37 -2.84
C VAL A 8 -2.56 7.96 -2.27
N VAL A 9 -1.72 7.12 -2.89
CA VAL A 9 -1.32 5.81 -2.36
C VAL A 9 -0.69 5.97 -0.99
N PHE A 10 0.30 6.86 -0.85
CA PHE A 10 0.97 7.12 0.42
C PHE A 10 -0.01 7.58 1.51
N ALA A 11 -0.87 8.56 1.20
CA ALA A 11 -1.88 9.05 2.13
C ALA A 11 -2.90 7.95 2.52
N THR A 12 -3.26 7.09 1.57
CA THR A 12 -4.19 5.97 1.79
C THR A 12 -3.60 4.95 2.76
N LEU A 13 -2.35 4.54 2.53
CA LEU A 13 -1.64 3.60 3.41
C LEU A 13 -1.40 4.20 4.80
N LYS A 14 -1.10 5.51 4.88
CA LYS A 14 -0.98 6.21 6.16
C LYS A 14 -2.31 6.28 6.92
N ASN A 15 -3.41 6.58 6.24
CA ASN A 15 -4.75 6.63 6.85
C ASN A 15 -5.23 5.28 7.39
N LYS A 16 -4.69 4.17 6.88
CA LYS A 16 -4.99 2.82 7.36
C LYS A 16 -3.98 2.34 8.41
N ASP A 17 -3.07 3.22 8.86
CA ASP A 17 -1.91 2.90 9.70
C ASP A 17 -1.12 1.69 9.19
N ILE A 18 -0.99 1.57 7.87
CA ILE A 18 -0.11 0.60 7.20
C ILE A 18 1.27 1.22 7.04
N ILE A 19 1.32 2.52 6.80
CA ILE A 19 2.56 3.30 6.86
C ILE A 19 2.56 4.11 8.14
N THR A 20 3.64 3.99 8.90
CA THR A 20 3.91 4.79 10.09
C THR A 20 5.27 5.49 9.97
N THR A 21 5.56 6.38 10.91
CA THR A 21 6.83 7.08 10.99
C THR A 21 7.43 6.80 12.38
N ASP A 22 8.66 6.31 12.42
CA ASP A 22 9.36 6.06 13.69
C ASP A 22 9.79 7.36 14.37
N SER A 23 10.36 7.25 15.57
CA SER A 23 10.86 8.40 16.34
C SER A 23 11.99 9.18 15.65
N ASN A 24 12.65 8.58 14.66
CA ASN A 24 13.75 9.16 13.89
C ASN A 24 13.29 9.73 12.53
N GLY A 25 12.00 9.65 12.22
CA GLY A 25 11.45 10.13 10.95
C GLY A 25 11.51 9.11 9.81
N HIS A 26 11.91 7.86 10.06
CA HIS A 26 11.90 6.82 9.04
C HIS A 26 10.49 6.33 8.77
N ILE A 27 10.18 6.11 7.50
CA ILE A 27 8.92 5.53 7.05
C ILE A 27 8.98 4.02 7.22
N MET A 28 8.08 3.48 8.04
CA MET A 28 7.91 2.05 8.24
C MET A 28 6.67 1.56 7.52
N LEU A 29 6.78 0.41 6.83
CA LEU A 29 5.67 -0.26 6.17
C LEU A 29 5.31 -1.56 6.93
N ASP A 30 4.10 -1.63 7.46
CA ASP A 30 3.55 -2.85 8.03
C ASP A 30 3.05 -3.77 6.91
N VAL A 31 3.91 -4.72 6.51
CA VAL A 31 3.65 -5.64 5.41
C VAL A 31 2.52 -6.61 5.73
N THR A 32 2.42 -7.07 6.98
CA THR A 32 1.36 -8.00 7.39
C THR A 32 0.00 -7.31 7.26
N LYS A 33 -0.13 -6.12 7.82
CA LYS A 33 -1.37 -5.33 7.72
C LYS A 33 -1.71 -4.95 6.28
N LEU A 34 -0.69 -4.65 5.46
CA LEU A 34 -0.89 -4.42 4.04
C LEU A 34 -1.50 -5.66 3.35
N PHE A 35 -1.00 -6.86 3.63
CA PHE A 35 -1.51 -8.09 3.02
C PHE A 35 -2.91 -8.48 3.52
N ASP A 36 -3.20 -8.24 4.79
CA ASP A 36 -4.49 -8.55 5.41
C ASP A 36 -5.61 -7.56 5.04
N THR A 37 -5.24 -6.35 4.59
CA THR A 37 -6.22 -5.34 4.19
C THR A 37 -6.76 -5.62 2.80
N ASP A 38 -8.07 -5.87 2.69
CA ASP A 38 -8.72 -6.06 1.39
C ASP A 38 -8.68 -4.80 0.50
N GLY A 39 -8.60 -5.00 -0.82
CA GLY A 39 -8.54 -3.90 -1.79
C GLY A 39 -9.73 -2.93 -1.69
N SER A 40 -10.94 -3.45 -1.37
CA SER A 40 -12.15 -2.64 -1.23
C SER A 40 -12.12 -1.74 0.02
N GLU A 41 -11.32 -2.09 1.04
CA GLU A 41 -11.16 -1.24 2.23
C GLU A 41 -10.45 0.08 1.89
N PHE A 42 -9.65 0.11 0.83
CA PHE A 42 -9.01 1.33 0.35
C PHE A 42 -10.00 2.27 -0.37
N LEU A 43 -11.05 1.73 -1.01
CA LEU A 43 -12.08 2.54 -1.67
C LEU A 43 -12.89 3.39 -0.69
N LYS A 44 -12.86 3.07 0.60
CA LYS A 44 -13.48 3.87 1.66
C LYS A 44 -12.68 5.15 1.97
N CYS A 45 -11.44 5.26 1.50
CA CYS A 45 -10.61 6.44 1.69
C CYS A 45 -10.97 7.55 0.69
N ARG A 46 -10.89 8.80 1.14
CA ARG A 46 -11.20 9.97 0.32
C ARG A 46 -10.28 10.05 -0.91
N ASN A 47 -10.84 10.33 -2.08
CA ASN A 47 -10.13 10.46 -3.35
C ASN A 47 -9.42 9.18 -3.83
N VAL A 48 -9.81 8.00 -3.32
CA VAL A 48 -9.31 6.71 -3.81
C VAL A 48 -10.28 6.15 -4.84
N GLY A 49 -9.75 5.82 -6.02
CA GLY A 49 -10.47 5.09 -7.05
C GLY A 49 -9.78 3.75 -7.36
N TYR A 50 -10.40 2.94 -8.21
CA TYR A 50 -9.88 1.62 -8.61
C TYR A 50 -8.44 1.66 -9.14
N TYR A 51 -8.04 2.76 -9.80
CA TYR A 51 -6.67 2.93 -10.26
C TYR A 51 -5.66 2.96 -9.09
N THR A 52 -5.95 3.71 -8.03
CA THR A 52 -5.12 3.76 -6.82
C THR A 52 -5.06 2.41 -6.12
N VAL A 53 -6.20 1.70 -6.05
CA VAL A 53 -6.24 0.34 -5.50
C VAL A 53 -5.35 -0.60 -6.31
N GLY A 54 -5.40 -0.52 -7.64
CA GLY A 54 -4.53 -1.30 -8.53
C GLY A 54 -3.04 -1.05 -8.27
N GLU A 55 -2.63 0.19 -7.99
CA GLU A 55 -1.23 0.48 -7.61
C GLU A 55 -0.85 -0.12 -6.25
N ILE A 56 -1.77 -0.13 -5.28
CA ILE A 56 -1.55 -0.79 -3.98
C ILE A 56 -1.44 -2.32 -4.15
N GLU A 57 -2.29 -2.93 -4.99
CA GLU A 57 -2.23 -4.37 -5.27
C GLU A 57 -0.94 -4.75 -6.00
N LYS A 58 -0.45 -3.91 -6.92
CA LYS A 58 0.88 -4.09 -7.53
C LYS A 58 2.00 -4.05 -6.48
N LEU A 59 1.91 -3.15 -5.50
CA LEU A 59 2.85 -3.11 -4.38
C LEU A 59 2.78 -4.40 -3.55
N LYS A 60 1.58 -4.89 -3.23
CA LYS A 60 1.40 -6.18 -2.53
C LYS A 60 2.06 -7.32 -3.28
N TYR A 61 1.79 -7.44 -4.58
CA TYR A 61 2.35 -8.49 -5.42
C TYR A 61 3.89 -8.47 -5.39
N LYS A 62 4.49 -7.28 -5.62
CA LYS A 62 5.95 -7.11 -5.57
C LYS A 62 6.55 -7.51 -4.22
N LEU A 63 5.91 -7.13 -3.12
CA LEU A 63 6.37 -7.48 -1.77
C LEU A 63 6.22 -8.97 -1.49
N LYS A 64 5.13 -9.62 -1.94
CA LYS A 64 4.96 -11.07 -1.83
C LYS A 64 6.08 -11.80 -2.58
N THR A 65 6.38 -11.39 -3.81
CA THR A 65 7.48 -11.97 -4.60
C THR A 65 8.84 -11.75 -3.93
N LEU A 66 9.06 -10.59 -3.30
CA LEU A 66 10.30 -10.30 -2.60
C LEU A 66 10.49 -11.16 -1.34
N ILE A 67 9.42 -11.34 -0.56
CA ILE A 67 9.46 -12.02 0.75
C ILE A 67 9.42 -13.54 0.61
N TYR A 68 8.55 -14.05 -0.26
CA TYR A 68 8.30 -15.48 -0.41
C TYR A 68 9.05 -16.09 -1.61
N GLY A 69 9.82 -15.29 -2.36
CA GLY A 69 10.37 -15.70 -3.65
C GLY A 69 9.30 -15.70 -4.75
N LYS A 70 9.64 -16.17 -5.95
CA LYS A 70 8.62 -16.44 -6.98
C LYS A 70 7.66 -17.49 -6.44
N THR A 71 6.47 -17.07 -6.02
CA THR A 71 5.31 -17.96 -6.05
C THR A 71 5.08 -18.28 -7.52
N GLU A 72 5.53 -19.46 -7.93
CA GLU A 72 5.05 -20.13 -9.13
C GLU A 72 3.52 -20.23 -9.00
N GLU A 73 2.81 -19.65 -9.96
CA GLU A 73 1.44 -20.06 -10.29
C GLU A 73 1.49 -21.39 -11.06
#